data_AF-A0AAI9TA22-F1
#
_entry.id   AF-A0AAI9TA22-F1
#
_cell.length_a   1.000
_cell.length_b   1.000
_cell.length_c   1.000
_cell.angle_alpha   90.00
_cell.angle_beta   90.00
_cell.angle_gamma   90.00
#
_symmetry.space_group_name_H-M   'P 1'
#
loop_
_entity.id
_entity.type
_entity.pdbx_description
1 polymer ?
#
loop_
_entity_poly.entity_id
_entity_poly.type
_entity_poly.pdbx_seq_one_letter_code
_entity_poly.pdbx_strand_id
1 'polypeptide(L)'
;MQNQSNSAAKAEEKAYYDLGSYGRPVTTSSAEAQMWIDRGLIWAHSFNHGEAVRCFERAAESDPNCAMALWGVAYATGPNYNKAWRYFDPEDRQASIKKVKDILVRASKLASQATPVEQALIGAIGARFPPIDDIPDDLGPFDRAYADAMRSVYHQFRDDVDVAALFAESLMCITPRGLWDLDTGKPTGDHTVEAREVIELQLQTTGRNNPAICH
;
A
#
# COMPACT_ATOMS: atom_id res chain seq x y z
N MET A 1 17.97 -34.47 -7.45
CA MET A 1 18.12 -32.99 -7.37
C MET A 1 16.89 -32.27 -6.79
N GLN A 2 15.71 -32.89 -6.67
CA GLN A 2 14.50 -32.27 -6.08
C GLN A 2 14.46 -32.18 -4.54
N ASN A 3 15.39 -32.83 -3.83
CA ASN A 3 15.34 -32.92 -2.36
C ASN A 3 16.11 -31.81 -1.63
N GLN A 4 17.03 -31.11 -2.31
CA GLN A 4 17.81 -30.02 -1.70
C GLN A 4 17.05 -28.69 -1.78
N SER A 5 16.36 -28.40 -2.89
CA SER A 5 15.54 -27.19 -3.05
C SER A 5 14.37 -27.15 -2.07
N ASN A 6 13.72 -28.29 -1.83
CA ASN A 6 12.58 -28.39 -0.90
C ASN A 6 13.00 -28.28 0.58
N SER A 7 14.27 -28.56 0.90
CA SER A 7 14.82 -28.40 2.26
C SER A 7 15.34 -26.99 2.52
N ALA A 8 15.85 -26.31 1.48
CA ALA A 8 16.33 -24.93 1.57
C ALA A 8 15.17 -23.93 1.72
N ALA A 9 14.10 -24.09 0.93
CA ALA A 9 12.87 -23.29 1.07
C ALA A 9 12.24 -23.46 2.47
N LYS A 10 12.22 -24.69 3.01
CA LYS A 10 11.77 -24.97 4.39
C LYS A 10 12.73 -24.46 5.48
N ALA A 11 14.02 -24.32 5.18
CA ALA A 11 15.00 -23.78 6.13
C ALA A 11 14.95 -22.25 6.19
N GLU A 12 14.69 -21.57 5.07
CA GLU A 12 14.41 -20.12 5.05
C GLU A 12 13.09 -19.77 5.74
N GLU A 13 12.06 -20.61 5.57
CA GLU A 13 10.76 -20.44 6.24
C GLU A 13 10.89 -20.48 7.79
N LYS A 14 11.88 -21.21 8.32
CA LYS A 14 12.15 -21.35 9.75
C LYS A 14 13.07 -20.26 10.34
N ALA A 15 13.66 -19.40 9.51
CA ALA A 15 14.62 -18.37 9.94
C ALA A 15 14.12 -16.94 9.71
N TYR A 16 12.94 -16.75 9.11
CA TYR A 16 12.34 -15.43 8.93
C TYR A 16 11.71 -14.93 10.23
N TYR A 17 11.64 -13.61 10.39
CA TYR A 17 11.04 -12.97 11.55
C TYR A 17 9.54 -13.32 11.67
N ASP A 18 9.06 -13.62 12.87
CA ASP A 18 7.64 -13.87 13.11
C ASP A 18 6.88 -12.54 13.06
N LEU A 19 6.11 -12.34 11.99
CA LEU A 19 5.31 -11.15 11.74
C LEU A 19 3.85 -11.31 12.18
N GLY A 20 3.49 -12.45 12.77
CA GLY A 20 2.11 -12.82 13.04
C GLY A 20 1.39 -13.39 11.82
N SER A 21 0.07 -13.52 11.92
CA SER A 21 -0.76 -14.23 10.94
C SER A 21 -1.67 -13.33 10.11
N TYR A 22 -1.46 -12.00 10.14
CA TYR A 22 -2.26 -11.10 9.33
C TYR A 22 -1.94 -11.32 7.85
N GLY A 23 -2.95 -11.28 6.99
CA GLY A 23 -2.77 -11.47 5.56
C GLY A 23 -4.00 -11.07 4.79
N ARG A 24 -3.81 -10.78 3.50
CA ARG A 24 -4.87 -10.43 2.57
C ARG A 24 -4.82 -11.39 1.40
N PRO A 25 -5.83 -12.26 1.20
CA PRO A 25 -5.89 -13.08 0.01
C PRO A 25 -5.88 -12.22 -1.25
N VAL A 26 -5.00 -12.56 -2.19
CA VAL A 26 -4.93 -11.91 -3.50
C VAL A 26 -5.12 -12.92 -4.62
N THR A 27 -5.37 -12.44 -5.84
CA THR A 27 -5.41 -13.26 -7.04
C THR A 27 -4.00 -13.74 -7.39
N THR A 28 -3.65 -14.92 -6.88
CA THR A 28 -2.45 -15.69 -7.24
C THR A 28 -2.72 -17.18 -7.01
N SER A 29 -2.05 -18.05 -7.77
CA SER A 29 -2.00 -19.50 -7.51
C SER A 29 -0.73 -19.92 -6.77
N SER A 30 0.20 -18.99 -6.55
CA SER A 30 1.47 -19.23 -5.87
C SER A 30 1.34 -18.97 -4.37
N ALA A 31 1.42 -20.03 -3.57
CA ALA A 31 1.44 -19.91 -2.11
C ALA A 31 2.65 -19.09 -1.63
N GLU A 32 3.77 -19.16 -2.36
CA GLU A 32 4.95 -18.37 -2.05
C GLU A 32 4.73 -16.87 -2.32
N ALA A 33 4.07 -16.52 -3.43
CA ALA A 33 3.71 -15.13 -3.72
C ALA A 33 2.73 -14.57 -2.66
N GLN A 34 1.71 -15.34 -2.27
CA GLN A 34 0.78 -14.97 -1.21
C GLN A 34 1.52 -14.70 0.11
N MET A 35 2.41 -15.61 0.52
CA MET A 35 3.23 -15.43 1.73
C MET A 35 4.05 -14.13 1.67
N TRP A 36 4.71 -13.84 0.55
CA TRP A 36 5.51 -12.62 0.42
C TRP A 36 4.65 -11.34 0.38
N ILE A 37 3.43 -11.41 -0.16
CA ILE A 37 2.47 -10.30 -0.11
C ILE A 37 2.04 -10.02 1.32
N ASP A 38 1.69 -11.04 2.09
CA ASP A 38 1.28 -10.89 3.48
C ASP A 38 2.41 -10.26 4.33
N ARG A 39 3.65 -10.72 4.13
CA ARG A 39 4.84 -10.10 4.76
C ARG A 39 5.02 -8.64 4.34
N GLY A 40 4.86 -8.34 3.05
CA GLY A 40 4.99 -6.99 2.53
C GLY A 40 3.96 -6.03 3.14
N LEU A 41 2.72 -6.48 3.30
CA LEU A 41 1.66 -5.71 3.96
C LEU A 41 2.00 -5.45 5.44
N ILE A 42 2.40 -6.47 6.19
CA ILE A 42 2.75 -6.30 7.61
C ILE A 42 3.93 -5.33 7.78
N TRP A 43 4.96 -5.42 6.93
CA TRP A 43 6.09 -4.49 6.98
C TRP A 43 5.68 -3.07 6.63
N ALA A 44 4.78 -2.88 5.67
CA ALA A 44 4.25 -1.56 5.33
C ALA A 44 3.45 -0.97 6.50
N HIS A 45 2.59 -1.77 7.14
CA HIS A 45 1.83 -1.36 8.33
C HIS A 45 2.72 -1.09 9.55
N SER A 46 3.90 -1.72 9.60
CA SER A 46 4.93 -1.48 10.63
C SER A 46 5.89 -0.35 10.26
N PHE A 47 5.57 0.45 9.23
CA PHE A 47 6.36 1.58 8.73
C PHE A 47 7.77 1.22 8.23
N ASN A 48 8.03 -0.05 7.88
CA ASN A 48 9.25 -0.50 7.22
C ASN A 48 9.03 -0.70 5.72
N HIS A 49 8.85 0.41 5.01
CA HIS A 49 8.54 0.41 3.58
C HIS A 49 9.66 -0.20 2.72
N GLY A 50 10.93 -0.09 3.14
CA GLY A 50 12.05 -0.68 2.41
C GLY A 50 12.01 -2.21 2.39
N GLU A 51 11.68 -2.84 3.51
CA GLU A 51 11.49 -4.30 3.56
C GLU A 51 10.18 -4.72 2.89
N ALA A 52 9.12 -3.91 2.99
CA ALA A 52 7.87 -4.14 2.27
C ALA A 52 8.10 -4.23 0.75
N VAL A 53 8.85 -3.28 0.17
CA VAL A 53 9.23 -3.30 -1.25
C VAL A 53 9.93 -4.61 -1.62
N ARG A 54 10.92 -5.06 -0.83
CA ARG A 54 11.63 -6.32 -1.10
C ARG A 54 10.71 -7.53 -1.06
N CYS A 55 9.76 -7.55 -0.12
CA CYS A 55 8.77 -8.62 -0.03
C CYS A 55 7.87 -8.65 -1.27
N PHE A 56 7.36 -7.50 -1.71
CA PHE A 56 6.53 -7.42 -2.91
C PHE A 56 7.31 -7.75 -4.20
N GLU A 57 8.59 -7.39 -4.27
CA GLU A 57 9.48 -7.81 -5.38
C GLU A 57 9.65 -9.33 -5.41
N ARG A 58 9.89 -9.98 -4.24
CA ARG A 58 9.93 -11.45 -4.14
C ARG A 58 8.60 -12.09 -4.53
N ALA A 59 7.48 -11.50 -4.13
CA ALA A 59 6.17 -11.98 -4.58
C ALA A 59 6.02 -11.94 -6.10
N ALA A 60 6.49 -10.87 -6.74
CA ALA A 60 6.47 -10.72 -8.20
C ALA A 60 7.46 -11.64 -8.92
N GLU A 61 8.53 -12.07 -8.26
CA GLU A 61 9.44 -13.12 -8.73
C GLU A 61 8.77 -14.51 -8.65
N SER A 62 8.08 -14.80 -7.55
CA SER A 62 7.37 -16.07 -7.33
C SER A 62 6.11 -16.24 -8.19
N ASP A 63 5.40 -15.15 -8.50
CA ASP A 63 4.31 -15.12 -9.47
C ASP A 63 4.36 -13.86 -10.34
N PRO A 64 4.96 -13.94 -11.53
CA PRO A 64 5.04 -12.83 -12.48
C PRO A 64 3.68 -12.31 -12.98
N ASN A 65 2.58 -13.03 -12.77
CA ASN A 65 1.24 -12.59 -13.15
C ASN A 65 0.44 -12.02 -11.97
N CYS A 66 1.00 -12.00 -10.75
CA CYS A 66 0.33 -11.42 -9.59
C CYS A 66 0.31 -9.88 -9.68
N ALA A 67 -0.85 -9.34 -10.04
CA ALA A 67 -1.03 -7.89 -10.16
C ALA A 67 -0.83 -7.16 -8.82
N MET A 68 -1.22 -7.80 -7.71
CA MET A 68 -1.10 -7.21 -6.37
C MET A 68 0.34 -7.17 -5.84
N ALA A 69 1.23 -8.05 -6.30
CA ALA A 69 2.65 -7.92 -6.00
C ALA A 69 3.21 -6.62 -6.59
N LEU A 70 2.86 -6.29 -7.84
CA LEU A 70 3.25 -5.04 -8.48
C LEU A 70 2.61 -3.81 -7.84
N TRP A 71 1.32 -3.89 -7.49
CA TRP A 71 0.65 -2.87 -6.67
C TRP A 71 1.39 -2.61 -5.36
N GLY A 72 1.81 -3.67 -4.66
CA GLY A 72 2.53 -3.57 -3.40
C GLY A 72 3.88 -2.86 -3.54
N VAL A 73 4.63 -3.12 -4.62
CA VAL A 73 5.86 -2.38 -4.91
C VAL A 73 5.58 -0.89 -5.11
N ALA A 74 4.52 -0.54 -5.85
CA ALA A 74 4.10 0.86 -6.04
C ALA A 74 3.69 1.51 -4.71
N TYR A 75 2.84 0.84 -3.93
CA TYR A 75 2.37 1.30 -2.63
C TYR A 75 3.53 1.59 -1.67
N ALA A 76 4.47 0.66 -1.52
CA ALA A 76 5.57 0.80 -0.57
C ALA A 76 6.72 1.71 -1.08
N THR A 77 6.85 1.94 -2.39
CA THR A 77 7.82 2.89 -2.96
C THR A 77 7.33 4.34 -2.88
N GLY A 78 6.01 4.54 -2.92
CA GLY A 78 5.38 5.86 -2.84
C GLY A 78 5.54 6.55 -1.49
N PRO A 79 5.00 7.78 -1.36
CA PRO A 79 5.02 8.49 -0.10
C PRO A 79 4.16 7.76 0.93
N ASN A 80 4.43 8.03 2.21
CA ASN A 80 3.61 7.60 3.33
C ASN A 80 3.53 8.72 4.36
N TYR A 81 2.78 8.53 5.44
CA TYR A 81 2.60 9.55 6.46
C TYR A 81 3.93 10.07 7.05
N ASN A 82 4.93 9.20 7.22
CA ASN A 82 6.23 9.53 7.80
C ASN A 82 7.23 10.08 6.77
N LYS A 83 7.16 9.61 5.53
CA LYS A 83 7.95 10.05 4.38
C LYS A 83 7.01 10.55 3.29
N ALA A 84 6.41 11.71 3.52
CA ALA A 84 5.63 12.41 2.50
C ALA A 84 6.52 12.94 1.37
N TRP A 85 5.95 13.27 0.21
CA TRP A 85 6.71 13.73 -0.96
C TRP A 85 7.72 14.86 -0.68
N ARG A 86 7.36 15.80 0.20
CA ARG A 86 8.24 16.90 0.65
C ARG A 86 9.51 16.46 1.37
N TYR A 87 9.60 15.21 1.80
CA TYR A 87 10.76 14.61 2.47
C TYR A 87 11.59 13.70 1.57
N PHE A 88 11.20 13.53 0.31
CA PHE A 88 12.07 12.91 -0.70
C PHE A 88 13.02 13.99 -1.22
N ASP A 89 14.32 13.70 -1.18
CA ASP A 89 15.29 14.46 -1.97
C ASP A 89 15.02 14.27 -3.48
N PRO A 90 15.52 15.18 -4.35
CA PRO A 90 15.22 15.13 -5.77
C PRO A 90 15.62 13.81 -6.45
N GLU A 91 16.77 13.24 -6.09
CA GLU A 91 17.27 11.99 -6.64
C GLU A 91 16.37 10.80 -6.26
N ASP A 92 16.01 10.69 -4.99
CA ASP A 92 15.12 9.66 -4.45
C ASP A 92 13.70 9.78 -5.04
N ARG A 93 13.18 11.01 -5.16
CA ARG A 93 11.90 11.30 -5.83
C ARG A 93 11.91 10.79 -7.27
N GLN A 94 12.92 11.17 -8.05
CA GLN A 94 13.05 10.75 -9.44
C GLN A 94 13.18 9.22 -9.57
N ALA A 95 14.01 8.60 -8.72
CA ALA A 95 14.21 7.16 -8.73
C ALA A 95 12.92 6.40 -8.38
N SER A 96 12.18 6.87 -7.39
CA SER A 96 10.90 6.28 -6.94
C SER A 96 9.83 6.35 -8.04
N ILE A 97 9.64 7.53 -8.65
CA ILE A 97 8.67 7.71 -9.75
C ILE A 97 9.08 6.88 -10.97
N LYS A 98 10.37 6.84 -11.30
CA LYS A 98 10.90 6.03 -12.40
C LYS A 98 10.65 4.54 -12.19
N LYS A 99 10.92 4.03 -10.99
CA LYS A 99 10.72 2.63 -10.63
C LYS A 99 9.26 2.22 -10.78
N VAL A 100 8.34 3.06 -10.32
CA VAL A 100 6.90 2.73 -10.25
C VAL A 100 6.20 2.84 -11.60
N LYS A 101 6.68 3.69 -12.53
CA LYS A 101 6.06 3.88 -13.86
C LYS A 101 5.82 2.55 -14.61
N ASP A 102 6.88 1.78 -14.81
CA ASP A 102 6.79 0.52 -15.58
C ASP A 102 6.01 -0.56 -14.82
N ILE A 103 6.09 -0.53 -13.48
CA ILE A 103 5.37 -1.42 -12.58
C ILE A 103 3.86 -1.19 -12.70
N LEU A 104 3.39 0.06 -12.67
CA LEU A 104 1.96 0.38 -12.80
C LEU A 104 1.41 0.03 -14.18
N VAL A 105 2.18 0.24 -15.24
CA VAL A 105 1.76 -0.17 -16.60
C VAL A 105 1.57 -1.69 -16.65
N ARG A 106 2.47 -2.46 -16.04
CA ARG A 106 2.35 -3.92 -15.99
C ARG A 106 1.21 -4.38 -15.05
N ALA A 107 1.06 -3.76 -13.88
CA ALA A 107 -0.01 -4.04 -12.94
C ALA A 107 -1.38 -3.85 -13.60
N SER A 108 -1.59 -2.72 -14.29
CA SER A 108 -2.84 -2.43 -15.00
C SER A 108 -3.17 -3.44 -16.10
N LYS A 109 -2.18 -4.00 -16.80
CA LYS A 109 -2.40 -5.07 -17.79
C LYS A 109 -2.87 -6.36 -17.11
N LEU A 110 -2.22 -6.73 -16.01
CA LEU A 110 -2.53 -7.95 -15.25
C LEU A 110 -3.83 -7.83 -14.44
N ALA A 111 -4.24 -6.62 -14.09
CA ALA A 111 -5.45 -6.34 -13.33
C ALA A 111 -6.72 -6.94 -13.97
N SER A 112 -6.76 -7.09 -15.29
CA SER A 112 -7.89 -7.73 -15.99
C SER A 112 -8.21 -9.16 -15.53
N GLN A 113 -7.24 -9.84 -14.92
CA GLN A 113 -7.39 -11.20 -14.37
C GLN A 113 -7.63 -11.19 -12.85
N ALA A 114 -7.53 -10.03 -12.20
CA ALA A 114 -7.66 -9.86 -10.76
C ALA A 114 -9.13 -9.63 -10.36
N THR A 115 -9.41 -9.72 -9.06
CA THR A 115 -10.73 -9.41 -8.51
C THR A 115 -11.10 -7.93 -8.67
N PRO A 116 -12.40 -7.56 -8.60
CA PRO A 116 -12.82 -6.17 -8.73
C PRO A 116 -12.15 -5.21 -7.73
N VAL A 117 -11.93 -5.64 -6.48
CA VAL A 117 -11.27 -4.80 -5.47
C VAL A 117 -9.79 -4.57 -5.80
N GLU A 118 -9.09 -5.58 -6.29
CA GLU A 118 -7.69 -5.44 -6.71
C GLU A 118 -7.54 -4.54 -7.94
N GLN A 119 -8.46 -4.66 -8.90
CA GLN A 119 -8.52 -3.75 -10.05
C GLN A 119 -8.69 -2.31 -9.61
N ALA A 120 -9.59 -2.06 -8.66
CA ALA A 120 -9.85 -0.73 -8.14
C ALA A 120 -8.64 -0.17 -7.37
N LEU A 121 -7.98 -0.98 -6.54
CA LEU A 121 -6.76 -0.60 -5.82
C LEU A 121 -5.59 -0.26 -6.76
N ILE A 122 -5.41 -1.05 -7.83
CA ILE A 122 -4.41 -0.80 -8.89
C ILE A 122 -4.72 0.50 -9.63
N GLY A 123 -5.98 0.75 -9.96
CA GLY A 123 -6.41 2.00 -10.57
C GLY A 123 -6.13 3.20 -9.67
N ALA A 124 -6.47 3.10 -8.38
CA ALA A 124 -6.31 4.18 -7.42
C ALA A 124 -4.85 4.56 -7.20
N ILE A 125 -3.95 3.58 -6.97
CA ILE A 125 -2.53 3.87 -6.69
C ILE A 125 -1.85 4.59 -7.87
N GLY A 126 -2.34 4.42 -9.10
CA GLY A 126 -1.85 5.13 -10.27
C GLY A 126 -2.02 6.65 -10.18
N ALA A 127 -3.04 7.15 -9.47
CA ALA A 127 -3.26 8.58 -9.28
C ALA A 127 -2.25 9.23 -8.32
N ARG A 128 -1.48 8.43 -7.57
CA ARG A 128 -0.51 8.91 -6.58
C ARG A 128 0.82 9.36 -7.17
N PHE A 129 1.09 9.02 -8.44
CA PHE A 129 2.38 9.26 -9.07
C PHE A 129 2.26 10.25 -10.25
N PRO A 130 3.14 11.25 -10.33
CA PRO A 130 3.22 12.15 -11.48
C PRO A 130 3.79 11.45 -12.72
N PRO A 131 3.60 12.03 -13.92
CA PRO A 131 4.34 11.66 -15.11
C PRO A 131 5.85 11.84 -14.88
N ILE A 132 6.66 10.86 -15.31
CA ILE A 132 8.13 10.90 -15.12
C ILE A 132 8.83 12.03 -15.87
N ASP A 133 8.25 12.45 -17.01
CA ASP A 133 8.84 13.43 -17.91
C ASP A 133 8.51 14.87 -17.50
N ASP A 134 7.65 15.05 -16.48
CA ASP A 134 7.19 16.33 -15.96
C ASP A 134 6.79 16.19 -14.47
N ILE A 135 7.80 16.06 -13.60
CA ILE A 135 7.61 15.94 -12.16
C ILE A 135 7.57 17.35 -11.55
N PRO A 136 6.42 17.81 -11.02
CA PRO A 136 6.33 19.13 -10.42
C PRO A 136 7.01 19.20 -9.05
N ASP A 137 7.33 20.42 -8.62
CA ASP A 137 7.88 20.67 -7.28
C ASP A 137 6.86 20.32 -6.18
N ASP A 138 5.60 20.74 -6.38
CA ASP A 138 4.46 20.42 -5.52
C ASP A 138 3.76 19.14 -5.98
N LEU A 139 3.86 18.11 -5.14
CA LEU A 139 3.21 16.81 -5.36
C LEU A 139 1.93 16.63 -4.53
N GLY A 140 1.51 17.65 -3.75
CA GLY A 140 0.26 17.63 -2.98
C GLY A 140 -0.99 17.32 -3.81
N PRO A 141 -1.12 17.76 -5.08
CA PRO A 141 -2.22 17.36 -5.95
C PRO A 141 -2.31 15.84 -6.18
N PHE A 142 -1.19 15.10 -6.17
CA PHE A 142 -1.17 13.64 -6.36
C PHE A 142 -1.57 12.89 -5.09
N ASP A 143 -1.24 13.40 -3.90
CA ASP A 143 -1.77 12.84 -2.64
C ASP A 143 -3.30 13.02 -2.58
N ARG A 144 -3.83 14.18 -3.00
CA ARG A 144 -5.28 14.41 -3.11
C ARG A 144 -5.93 13.51 -4.15
N ALA A 145 -5.34 13.39 -5.34
CA ALA A 145 -5.86 12.53 -6.40
C ALA A 145 -5.91 11.05 -5.97
N TYR A 146 -4.90 10.58 -5.22
CA TYR A 146 -4.92 9.25 -4.63
C TYR A 146 -6.02 9.08 -3.59
N ALA A 147 -6.19 10.05 -2.69
CA ALA A 147 -7.26 10.02 -1.70
C ALA A 147 -8.65 10.05 -2.34
N ASP A 148 -8.86 10.84 -3.39
CA ASP A 148 -10.12 10.90 -4.13
C ASP A 148 -10.42 9.59 -4.87
N ALA A 149 -9.38 8.97 -5.47
CA ALA A 149 -9.50 7.65 -6.08
C ALA A 149 -9.85 6.59 -5.03
N MET A 150 -9.13 6.57 -3.89
CA MET A 150 -9.39 5.66 -2.78
C MET A 150 -10.77 5.87 -2.14
N ARG A 151 -11.30 7.10 -2.11
CA ARG A 151 -12.68 7.36 -1.66
C ARG A 151 -13.69 6.60 -2.51
N SER A 152 -13.48 6.56 -3.82
CA SER A 152 -14.31 5.79 -4.75
C SER A 152 -14.21 4.29 -4.48
N VAL A 153 -12.99 3.78 -4.26
CA VAL A 153 -12.76 2.37 -3.89
C VAL A 153 -13.44 2.02 -2.57
N TYR A 154 -13.29 2.86 -1.54
CA TYR A 154 -13.91 2.67 -0.23
C TYR A 154 -15.44 2.66 -0.31
N HIS A 155 -16.05 3.52 -1.11
CA HIS A 155 -17.50 3.48 -1.28
C HIS A 155 -18.00 2.21 -1.99
N GLN A 156 -17.19 1.62 -2.88
CA GLN A 156 -17.52 0.38 -3.57
C GLN A 156 -17.27 -0.87 -2.71
N PHE A 157 -16.25 -0.85 -1.85
CA PHE A 157 -15.81 -2.00 -1.04
C PHE A 157 -15.76 -1.66 0.46
N ARG A 158 -16.81 -1.00 0.97
CA ARG A 158 -16.81 -0.40 2.31
C ARG A 158 -16.62 -1.38 3.49
N ASP A 159 -17.01 -2.63 3.27
CA ASP A 159 -16.88 -3.71 4.26
C ASP A 159 -15.48 -4.36 4.26
N ASP A 160 -14.63 -4.01 3.29
CA ASP A 160 -13.24 -4.47 3.23
C ASP A 160 -12.37 -3.58 4.13
N VAL A 161 -11.88 -4.17 5.23
CA VAL A 161 -11.12 -3.45 6.26
C VAL A 161 -9.76 -2.94 5.76
N ASP A 162 -9.11 -3.64 4.82
CA ASP A 162 -7.85 -3.15 4.23
C ASP A 162 -8.11 -1.95 3.33
N VAL A 163 -9.22 -1.97 2.57
CA VAL A 163 -9.63 -0.81 1.75
C VAL A 163 -9.93 0.39 2.64
N ALA A 164 -10.64 0.19 3.75
CA ALA A 164 -10.90 1.25 4.72
C ALA A 164 -9.60 1.82 5.33
N ALA A 165 -8.64 0.95 5.66
CA ALA A 165 -7.34 1.37 6.18
C ALA A 165 -6.53 2.18 5.15
N LEU A 166 -6.41 1.67 3.92
CA LEU A 166 -5.72 2.37 2.82
C LEU A 166 -6.38 3.71 2.50
N PHE A 167 -7.71 3.79 2.58
CA PHE A 167 -8.42 5.04 2.38
C PHE A 167 -8.15 6.05 3.50
N ALA A 168 -8.25 5.64 4.77
CA ALA A 168 -7.93 6.49 5.91
C ALA A 168 -6.47 6.99 5.84
N GLU A 169 -5.52 6.12 5.51
CA GLU A 169 -4.12 6.49 5.29
C GLU A 169 -3.99 7.55 4.18
N SER A 170 -4.67 7.35 3.05
CA SER A 170 -4.60 8.29 1.91
C SER A 170 -5.07 9.70 2.29
N LEU A 171 -6.14 9.80 3.10
CA LEU A 171 -6.65 11.08 3.62
C LEU A 171 -5.65 11.71 4.60
N MET A 172 -5.05 10.92 5.49
CA MET A 172 -4.05 11.41 6.43
C MET A 172 -2.79 11.93 5.73
N CYS A 173 -2.44 11.33 4.58
CA CYS A 173 -1.30 11.76 3.77
C CYS A 173 -1.52 13.10 3.06
N ILE A 174 -2.74 13.67 3.04
CA ILE A 174 -2.98 15.02 2.48
C ILE A 174 -2.30 16.11 3.34
N THR A 175 -2.29 15.96 4.67
CA THR A 175 -1.62 16.89 5.59
C THR A 175 -0.80 16.13 6.63
N PRO A 176 0.32 15.51 6.22
CA PRO A 176 1.11 14.65 7.09
C PRO A 176 1.72 15.47 8.23
N ARG A 177 1.55 15.01 9.47
CA ARG A 177 1.91 15.70 10.73
C ARG A 177 1.14 16.99 11.01
N GLY A 178 0.06 17.25 10.27
CA GLY A 178 -0.75 18.45 10.39
C GLY A 178 -2.24 18.13 10.41
N LEU A 179 -2.66 17.01 11.00
CA LEU A 179 -4.07 16.60 11.06
C LEU A 179 -4.89 17.45 12.04
N TRP A 180 -4.26 17.88 13.14
CA TRP A 180 -4.91 18.65 14.20
C TRP A 180 -4.15 19.94 14.48
N ASP A 181 -4.89 21.01 14.69
CA ASP A 181 -4.35 22.25 15.23
C ASP A 181 -4.11 22.07 16.74
N LEU A 182 -2.86 22.26 17.18
CA LEU A 182 -2.45 21.94 18.55
C LEU A 182 -2.98 22.94 19.58
N ASP A 183 -3.29 24.17 19.17
CA ASP A 183 -3.78 25.22 20.07
C ASP A 183 -5.29 25.09 20.32
N THR A 184 -6.04 24.74 19.28
CA THR A 184 -7.52 24.67 19.32
C THR A 184 -8.05 23.25 19.46
N GLY A 185 -7.24 22.22 19.20
CA GLY A 185 -7.64 20.82 19.18
C GLY A 185 -8.63 20.48 18.06
N LYS A 186 -8.76 21.33 17.03
CA LYS A 186 -9.66 21.11 15.90
C LYS A 186 -8.94 20.42 14.73
N PRO A 187 -9.65 19.64 13.91
CA PRO A 187 -9.09 19.07 12.70
C PRO A 187 -8.72 20.19 11.72
N THR A 188 -7.63 20.04 10.98
CA THR A 188 -7.14 21.06 10.02
C THR A 188 -7.85 21.01 8.67
N GLY A 189 -8.69 20.00 8.43
CA GLY A 189 -9.54 19.92 7.25
C GLY A 189 -10.46 18.70 7.26
N ASP A 190 -11.41 18.68 6.32
CA ASP A 190 -12.44 17.65 6.21
C ASP A 190 -11.85 16.25 6.01
N HIS A 191 -10.68 16.14 5.34
CA HIS A 191 -9.97 14.87 5.19
C HIS A 191 -9.55 14.26 6.53
N THR A 192 -9.25 15.08 7.55
CA THR A 192 -8.94 14.56 8.90
C THR A 192 -10.20 14.05 9.59
N VAL A 193 -11.32 14.75 9.43
CA VAL A 193 -12.62 14.33 9.98
C VAL A 193 -13.05 13.01 9.34
N GLU A 194 -12.98 12.93 8.01
CA GLU A 194 -13.34 11.74 7.23
C GLU A 194 -12.44 10.54 7.60
N ALA A 195 -11.12 10.74 7.72
CA ALA A 195 -10.21 9.67 8.13
C ALA A 195 -10.57 9.12 9.52
N ARG A 196 -10.84 10.01 10.48
CA ARG A 196 -11.27 9.62 11.83
C ARG A 196 -12.57 8.83 11.80
N GLU A 197 -13.58 9.28 11.05
CA GLU A 197 -14.87 8.58 10.94
C GLU A 197 -14.72 7.17 10.37
N VAL A 198 -13.87 7.00 9.34
CA VAL A 198 -13.56 5.67 8.77
C VAL A 198 -12.91 4.77 9.82
N ILE A 199 -11.89 5.27 10.53
CA ILE A 199 -11.19 4.49 11.56
C ILE A 199 -12.12 4.11 12.71
N GLU A 200 -12.89 5.08 13.25
CA GLU A 200 -13.83 4.86 14.35
C GLU A 200 -14.90 3.83 13.98
N LEU A 201 -15.42 3.88 12.74
CA LEU A 201 -16.38 2.91 12.24
C LEU A 201 -15.77 1.50 12.20
N GLN A 202 -14.56 1.34 11.67
CA GLN A 202 -13.92 0.02 11.57
C GLN A 202 -13.54 -0.56 12.94
N LEU A 203 -13.12 0.27 13.91
CA LEU A 203 -12.83 -0.17 15.28
C LEU A 203 -14.06 -0.70 16.04
N GLN A 204 -15.26 -0.33 15.60
CA GLN A 204 -16.52 -0.85 16.13
C GLN A 204 -16.93 -2.19 15.51
N THR A 205 -16.34 -2.57 14.38
CA THR A 205 -16.68 -3.77 13.61
C THR A 205 -15.54 -4.79 13.60
N THR A 206 -14.84 -4.95 12.47
CA THR A 206 -13.81 -5.96 12.21
C THR A 206 -12.38 -5.43 12.36
N GLY A 207 -12.21 -4.11 12.50
CA GLY A 207 -10.92 -3.41 12.49
C GLY A 207 -9.99 -3.73 13.65
N ARG A 208 -10.48 -4.30 14.75
CA ARG A 208 -9.66 -4.59 15.95
C ARG A 208 -8.53 -5.60 15.74
N ASN A 209 -8.62 -6.40 14.68
CA ASN A 209 -7.57 -7.36 14.31
C ASN A 209 -6.76 -6.90 13.08
N ASN A 210 -7.08 -5.74 12.51
CA ASN A 210 -6.35 -5.19 11.37
C ASN A 210 -5.21 -4.30 11.89
N PRO A 211 -3.93 -4.61 11.55
CA PRO A 211 -2.79 -3.88 12.08
C PRO A 211 -2.77 -2.42 11.62
N ALA A 212 -3.26 -2.11 10.42
CA ALA A 212 -3.27 -0.74 9.90
C ALA A 212 -4.34 0.15 10.54
N ILE A 213 -5.54 -0.38 10.84
CA ILE A 213 -6.59 0.38 11.54
C ILE A 213 -6.22 0.67 13.01
N CYS A 214 -5.43 -0.20 13.62
CA CYS A 214 -5.05 -0.06 15.04
C CYS A 214 -3.83 0.83 15.29
N HIS A 215 -3.11 1.25 14.24
CA HIS A 215 -1.87 2.02 14.30
C HIS A 215 -2.04 3.42 13.72
#